data_AF-A0A951B8Y0-F1
#
_entry.id   AF-A0A951B8Y0-F1
#
_cell.length_a   1.000
_cell.length_b   1.000
_cell.length_c   1.000
_cell.angle_alpha   90.00
_cell.angle_beta   90.00
_cell.angle_gamma   90.00
#
_symmetry.space_group_name_H-M   'P 1'
#
loop_
_entity.id
_entity.type
_entity.pdbx_description
1 polymer ?
#
loop_
_entity_poly.entity_id
_entity_poly.type
_entity_poly.pdbx_seq_one_letter_code
_entity_poly.pdbx_strand_id
1 'polypeptide(L)' 'MTEISDKPKTLPSAIERFILHWGDMGGQWGVNRSVSQIHALLYLSERPL' A
#
# COMPACT_ATOMS: atom_id res chain seq x y z
N MET A 1 -5.96 -9.60 25.97
CA MET A 1 -5.75 -10.40 24.74
C MET A 1 -6.58 -9.73 23.66
N THR A 2 -6.05 -8.71 22.98
CA THR A 2 -6.82 -7.95 21.99
C THR A 2 -7.05 -8.81 20.75
N GLU A 3 -8.31 -9.13 20.46
CA GLU A 3 -8.72 -9.82 19.24
C GLU A 3 -8.31 -9.00 18.02
N ILE A 4 -7.34 -9.52 17.26
CA ILE A 4 -7.05 -9.04 15.91
C ILE A 4 -8.22 -9.56 15.06
N SER A 5 -9.21 -8.70 14.82
CA SER A 5 -10.32 -9.03 13.92
C SER A 5 -9.74 -9.21 12.51
N ASP A 6 -9.43 -10.45 12.16
CA ASP A 6 -9.02 -10.90 10.83
C ASP A 6 -10.25 -10.89 9.92
N LYS A 7 -10.73 -9.68 9.59
CA LYS A 7 -11.55 -9.53 8.39
C LYS A 7 -10.58 -9.39 7.23
N PRO A 8 -10.68 -10.19 6.16
CA PRO A 8 -9.92 -9.92 4.95
C PRO A 8 -10.32 -8.52 4.47
N LYS A 9 -9.47 -7.55 4.76
CA LYS A 9 -9.72 -6.15 4.46
C LYS A 9 -9.37 -5.96 2.99
N THR A 10 -10.29 -6.35 2.13
CA THR A 10 -10.17 -6.09 0.69
C THR A 10 -10.03 -4.58 0.53
N LEU A 11 -8.89 -4.15 0.00
CA LEU A 11 -8.66 -2.73 -0.29
C LEU A 11 -9.71 -2.27 -1.31
N PRO A 12 -10.22 -1.04 -1.20
CA PRO A 12 -10.94 -0.42 -2.29
C PRO A 12 -10.11 -0.54 -3.58
N SER A 13 -10.73 -0.92 -4.68
CA SER A 13 -10.03 -1.18 -5.96
C SER A 13 -9.20 0.03 -6.44
N ALA A 14 -9.62 1.25 -6.11
CA ALA A 14 -8.87 2.47 -6.38
C ALA A 14 -7.54 2.53 -5.60
N ILE A 15 -7.54 2.12 -4.34
CA ILE A 15 -6.34 2.09 -3.48
C ILE A 15 -5.36 1.04 -3.98
N GLU A 16 -5.85 -0.16 -4.29
CA GLU A 16 -5.01 -1.23 -4.83
C GLU A 16 -4.34 -0.79 -6.15
N ARG A 17 -5.12 -0.22 -7.08
CA ARG A 17 -4.58 0.31 -8.35
C ARG A 17 -3.58 1.42 -8.10
N PHE A 18 -3.84 2.33 -7.17
CA PHE A 18 -2.90 3.40 -6.83
C PHE A 18 -1.55 2.83 -6.36
N ILE A 19 -1.59 1.87 -5.42
CA ILE A 19 -0.37 1.22 -4.90
C ILE A 19 0.40 0.52 -6.03
N LEU A 20 -0.29 -0.19 -6.92
CA LEU A 20 0.34 -0.87 -8.05
C LEU A 20 1.02 0.12 -9.01
N HIS A 21 0.32 1.18 -9.45
CA HIS A 21 0.88 2.17 -10.37
C HIS A 21 2.03 2.95 -9.74
N TRP A 22 1.94 3.30 -8.45
CA TRP A 22 3.02 3.95 -7.73
C TRP A 22 4.26 3.06 -7.66
N GLY A 23 4.07 1.76 -7.42
CA GLY A 23 5.14 0.76 -7.48
C GLY A 23 5.86 0.73 -8.83
N ASP A 24 5.08 0.74 -9.92
CA ASP A 24 5.62 0.70 -11.27
C ASP A 24 6.35 2.00 -11.64
N MET A 25 5.84 3.16 -11.22
CA MET A 25 6.52 4.46 -11.35
C MET A 25 7.84 4.50 -10.57
N GLY A 26 7.85 3.99 -9.33
CA GLY A 26 9.07 3.87 -8.53
C GLY A 26 10.14 3.05 -9.24
N GLY A 27 9.74 1.93 -9.84
CA GLY A 27 10.64 1.10 -10.67
C GLY A 27 11.24 1.85 -11.86
N GLN A 28 10.46 2.70 -12.53
CA GLN A 28 10.93 3.54 -13.65
C GLN A 28 11.99 4.56 -13.23
N TRP A 29 12.02 4.97 -11.96
CA TRP A 29 13.00 5.91 -11.41
C TRP A 29 14.13 5.22 -10.63
N GLY A 30 14.24 3.90 -10.70
CA GLY A 30 15.28 3.13 -10.01
C GLY A 30 15.03 2.90 -8.51
N VAL A 31 13.82 3.20 -8.02
CA VAL A 31 13.39 2.85 -6.66
C VAL A 31 12.85 1.43 -6.65
N ASN A 32 13.14 0.67 -5.59
CA ASN A 32 12.60 -0.68 -5.44
C ASN A 32 11.06 -0.65 -5.46
N ARG A 33 10.46 -1.52 -6.29
CA ARG A 33 9.00 -1.60 -6.47
C ARG A 33 8.27 -1.84 -5.16
N SER A 34 8.73 -2.81 -4.35
CA SER A 34 8.12 -3.15 -3.07
C SER A 34 8.22 -2.00 -2.08
N VAL A 35 9.36 -1.32 -2.00
CA VAL A 35 9.52 -0.13 -1.14
C VAL A 35 8.57 1.00 -1.57
N SER A 36 8.42 1.21 -2.87
CA SER A 36 7.50 2.22 -3.42
C SER A 36 6.04 1.88 -3.09
N GLN A 37 5.66 0.61 -3.15
CA GLN A 37 4.33 0.14 -2.76
C GLN A 37 4.07 0.29 -1.25
N ILE A 38 5.05 -0.01 -0.41
CA ILE A 38 4.97 0.22 1.03
C ILE A 38 4.80 1.72 1.31
N HIS A 39 5.58 2.58 0.63
CA HIS A 39 5.42 4.02 0.76
C HIS A 39 4.02 4.49 0.32
N ALA A 40 3.50 3.98 -0.79
CA ALA A 40 2.14 4.31 -1.25
C ALA A 40 1.08 3.89 -0.23
N LEU A 41 1.23 2.71 0.39
CA LEU A 41 0.35 2.23 1.45
C LEU A 41 0.41 3.14 2.68
N LEU A 42 1.61 3.50 3.13
CA LEU A 42 1.80 4.40 4.28
C LEU A 42 1.22 5.80 4.00
N TYR A 43 1.44 6.33 2.79
CA TYR A 43 0.91 7.63 2.36
C TYR A 43 -0.63 7.67 2.39
N LEU A 44 -1.29 6.57 2.04
CA LEU A 44 -2.76 6.46 2.06
C LEU A 44 -3.34 6.13 3.43
N SER A 45 -2.51 5.82 4.43
CA SER A 45 -3.01 5.41 5.73
C SER A 45 -3.54 6.61 6.53
N GLU A 46 -4.79 6.54 6.97
CA GLU A 46 -5.43 7.58 7.80
C GLU A 46 -4.80 7.71 9.19
N ARG A 47 -4.09 6.67 9.63
CA ARG A 47 -3.41 6.61 10.93
C ARG A 47 -2.02 6.04 10.74
N PRO A 48 -1.07 6.39 11.62
CA PRO A 48 0.21 5.70 11.67
C PRO A 48 -0.02 4.18 11.77
N LEU A 49 0.66 3.43 10.89
CA LEU A 49 0.66 1.96 10.88
C LEU A 49 1.78 1.41 11.74
#